data_AF-A0A2N3DWX8-F1
#
_entry.id   AF-A0A2N3DWX8-F1
#
_cell.length_a   1.000
_cell.length_b   1.000
_cell.length_c   1.000
_cell.angle_alpha   90.00
_cell.angle_beta   90.00
_cell.angle_gamma   90.00
#
_symmetry.space_group_name_H-M   'P 1'
#
loop_
_entity.id
_entity.type
_entity.pdbx_description
1 polymer ?
#
loop_
_entity_poly.entity_id
_entity_poly.type
_entity_poly.pdbx_seq_one_letter_code
_entity_poly.pdbx_strand_id
1 'polypeptide(L)'
;MTKEYRAKVFKSGNSLALRLPKALGIVEGTEMIVREERGAFRFEPVEKPRARIDVSGFAGKAPGLKLAPREDFEERPSTIAARKAAEEAAKKKA
;
A
#
# COMPACT_ATOMS: atom_id res chain seq x y z
N MET A 1 0.35 -2.15 21.60
CA MET A 1 1.16 -1.10 22.25
C MET A 1 2.08 -0.49 21.20
N THR A 2 1.93 0.81 20.93
CA THR A 2 2.83 1.56 20.07
C THR A 2 4.11 1.86 20.85
N LYS A 3 5.27 1.47 20.32
CA LYS A 3 6.55 1.77 20.98
C LYS A 3 7.00 3.16 20.55
N GLU A 4 7.02 4.10 21.49
CA GLU A 4 7.55 5.44 21.28
C GLU A 4 9.05 5.47 21.59
N TYR A 5 9.84 6.01 20.66
CA TYR A 5 11.28 6.18 20.84
C TYR A 5 11.61 7.67 20.84
N ARG A 6 12.19 8.17 21.94
CA ARG A 6 12.70 9.54 22.00
C ARG A 6 14.09 9.58 21.36
N ALA A 7 14.23 10.32 20.27
CA ALA A 7 15.49 10.52 19.58
C ALA A 7 15.79 12.02 19.40
N LYS A 8 17.08 12.39 19.42
CA LYS A 8 17.53 13.74 19.15
C LYS A 8 18.01 13.85 17.70
N VAL A 9 17.67 14.96 17.05
CA VAL A 9 18.20 15.34 15.74
C VAL A 9 19.60 15.93 15.94
N PHE A 10 20.53 15.58 15.05
CA PHE A 10 21.89 16.11 15.07
C PHE A 10 22.36 16.48 13.67
N LYS A 11 23.34 17.38 13.60
CA LYS A 11 23.96 17.80 12.34
C LYS A 11 24.84 16.68 11.77
N SER A 12 24.66 16.40 10.49
CA SER A 12 25.46 15.46 9.71
C SER A 12 25.88 16.15 8.42
N GLY A 13 27.06 16.78 8.41
CA GLY A 13 27.50 17.61 7.28
C GLY A 13 26.58 18.80 7.04
N ASN A 14 26.08 18.93 5.80
CA ASN A 14 25.10 19.95 5.40
C ASN A 14 23.64 19.48 5.60
N SER A 15 23.42 18.43 6.38
CA SER A 15 22.11 17.81 6.58
C SER A 15 21.84 17.55 8.06
N LEU A 16 20.60 17.18 8.37
CA LEU A 16 20.16 16.74 9.69
C LEU A 16 19.88 15.24 9.65
N ALA A 17 20.23 14.56 10.74
CA ALA A 17 20.01 13.12 10.89
C ALA A 17 19.27 12.83 12.21
N LEU A 18 18.46 11.77 12.17
CA LEU A 18 17.76 11.21 13.34
C LEU A 18 18.32 9.82 13.63
N ARG A 19 18.61 9.52 14.90
CA ARG A 19 19.05 8.17 15.28
C ARG A 19 17.87 7.23 15.34
N LEU A 20 17.87 6.23 14.48
CA LEU A 20 16.88 5.15 14.46
C LEU A 20 17.41 3.96 15.28
N PRO A 21 16.68 3.50 16.33
CA PRO A 21 17.08 2.32 17.08
C PRO A 21 17.09 1.04 16.22
N LYS A 22 18.07 0.16 16.43
CA LYS A 22 18.17 -1.15 15.73
C LYS A 22 16.93 -2.03 15.92
N ALA A 23 16.19 -1.86 17.02
CA ALA A 23 14.94 -2.55 17.30
C ALA A 23 13.81 -2.26 16.27
N LEU A 24 13.97 -1.24 15.41
CA LEU A 24 13.04 -0.96 14.32
C LEU A 24 13.22 -1.91 13.11
N GLY A 25 14.31 -2.68 13.05
CA GLY A 25 14.56 -3.64 11.96
C GLY A 25 14.92 -3.01 10.61
N ILE A 26 15.25 -1.71 10.58
CA ILE A 26 15.72 -1.02 9.37
C ILE A 26 17.20 -1.34 9.17
N VAL A 27 17.57 -1.79 7.97
CA VAL A 27 18.95 -2.16 7.62
C VAL A 27 19.74 -0.92 7.21
N GLU A 28 21.00 -0.83 7.62
CA GLU A 28 21.91 0.23 7.20
C GLU A 28 22.06 0.25 5.67
N GLY A 29 22.00 1.44 5.06
CA GLY A 29 22.03 1.60 3.59
C GLY A 29 20.69 1.43 2.88
N THR A 30 19.59 1.15 3.60
CA THR A 30 18.25 1.13 3.00
C THR A 30 17.84 2.52 2.53
N GLU A 31 17.46 2.65 1.26
CA GLU A 31 16.92 3.89 0.71
C GLU A 31 15.47 4.11 1.17
N MET A 32 15.19 5.28 1.74
CA MET A 32 13.91 5.60 2.36
C MET A 32 13.32 6.87 1.72
N ILE A 33 12.02 6.85 1.46
CA ILE A 33 11.24 8.03 1.11
C ILE A 33 10.83 8.72 2.41
N VAL A 34 11.21 9.98 2.57
CA VAL A 34 10.74 10.84 3.66
C VAL A 34 9.64 11.74 3.13
N ARG A 35 8.44 11.65 3.72
CA ARG A 35 7.32 12.55 3.43
C ARG A 35 7.02 13.40 4.64
N GLU A 36 6.89 14.69 4.43
CA GLU A 36 6.36 15.62 5.42
C GLU A 36 4.87 15.82 5.16
N GLU A 37 4.04 15.58 6.17
CA GLU A 37 2.61 15.87 6.12
C GLU A 37 2.16 16.49 7.45
N ARG A 38 1.67 17.73 7.41
CA ARG A 38 1.10 18.45 8.57
C ARG A 38 2.01 18.44 9.82
N GLY A 39 3.32 18.58 9.61
CA GLY A 39 4.30 18.57 10.70
C GLY A 39 4.69 17.18 11.22
N ALA A 40 4.19 16.11 10.59
CA ALA A 40 4.63 14.74 10.83
C ALA A 40 5.55 14.27 9.70
N PHE A 41 6.65 13.60 10.06
CA PHE A 41 7.53 12.95 9.10
C PHE A 41 7.21 11.45 9.04
N ARG A 42 6.91 10.96 7.84
CA ARG A 42 6.70 9.53 7.56
C ARG A 42 7.83 9.02 6.70
N PHE A 43 8.41 7.89 7.09
CA PHE A 43 9.50 7.24 6.35
C PHE A 43 9.00 5.89 5.83
N GLU A 44 9.19 5.61 4.55
CA GLU A 44 8.84 4.33 3.94
C GLU A 44 9.98 3.85 3.03
N PRO A 45 10.30 2.54 2.96
CA PRO A 45 11.29 2.04 2.01
C PRO A 45 10.93 2.40 0.57
N VAL A 46 11.92 2.78 -0.23
CA VAL A 46 11.75 3.06 -1.68
C VAL A 46 11.33 1.78 -2.40
N GLU A 47 12.10 0.71 -2.21
CA GLU A 47 11.72 -0.62 -2.68
C GLU A 47 10.75 -1.25 -1.68
N LYS A 48 9.45 -1.04 -1.91
CA LYS A 48 8.44 -1.89 -1.27
C LYS A 48 8.55 -3.28 -1.89
N PRO A 49 8.93 -4.33 -1.15
CA PRO A 49 8.83 -5.68 -1.67
C PRO A 49 7.39 -5.86 -2.13
N ARG A 50 7.21 -6.24 -3.40
CA ARG A 50 5.89 -6.48 -3.98
C ARG A 50 5.11 -7.33 -2.97
N ALA A 51 3.92 -6.89 -2.57
CA ALA A 51 2.99 -7.68 -1.78
C ALA A 51 2.52 -8.86 -2.65
N ARG A 52 3.41 -9.82 -2.86
CA ARG A 52 3.10 -11.10 -3.48
C ARG A 52 2.38 -11.87 -2.39
N ILE A 53 1.14 -12.22 -2.66
CA ILE A 53 0.45 -13.22 -1.87
C ILE A 53 1.33 -14.47 -1.91
N ASP A 54 1.66 -15.01 -0.74
CA ASP A 54 2.37 -16.27 -0.68
C ASP A 54 1.45 -17.38 -1.22
N VAL A 55 1.71 -17.76 -2.46
CA VAL A 55 0.97 -18.80 -3.17
C VAL A 55 1.36 -20.20 -2.73
N SER A 56 2.41 -20.39 -1.93
CA SER A 56 2.89 -21.73 -1.54
C SER A 56 1.82 -22.55 -0.81
N GLY A 57 0.95 -21.90 -0.04
CA GLY A 57 -0.13 -22.56 0.72
C GLY A 57 -1.32 -23.06 -0.12
N PHE A 58 -1.46 -22.61 -1.37
CA PHE A 58 -2.61 -22.93 -2.22
C PHE A 58 -2.29 -23.23 -3.68
N ALA A 59 -1.06 -22.98 -4.14
CA ALA A 59 -0.59 -23.38 -5.46
C ALA A 59 -0.71 -24.90 -5.59
N GLY A 60 -1.47 -25.35 -6.59
CA GLY A 60 -1.65 -26.78 -6.87
C GLY A 60 -2.70 -27.50 -6.01
N LYS A 61 -3.45 -26.81 -5.12
CA LYS A 61 -4.52 -27.46 -4.33
C LYS A 61 -5.77 -27.85 -5.14
N ALA A 62 -5.89 -27.40 -6.39
CA ALA A 62 -7.04 -27.71 -7.26
C ALA A 62 -6.57 -28.18 -8.66
N PRO A 63 -5.86 -29.31 -8.77
CA PRO A 63 -5.25 -29.76 -10.03
C PRO A 63 -6.28 -30.26 -11.06
N GLY A 64 -7.49 -30.62 -10.63
CA GLY A 64 -8.59 -31.08 -11.48
C GLY A 64 -9.74 -30.09 -11.62
N LEU A 65 -9.53 -28.81 -11.26
CA LEU A 65 -10.57 -27.79 -11.34
C LEU A 65 -10.96 -27.55 -12.80
N LYS A 66 -12.18 -27.95 -13.17
CA LYS A 66 -12.78 -27.56 -14.44
C LYS A 66 -13.35 -26.16 -14.28
N LEU A 67 -12.84 -25.21 -15.08
CA LEU A 67 -13.41 -23.88 -15.15
C LEU A 67 -14.87 -24.00 -15.57
N ALA A 68 -15.76 -23.33 -14.84
CA ALA A 68 -17.15 -23.22 -15.27
C ALA A 68 -17.19 -22.54 -16.65
N PRO A 69 -18.11 -22.96 -17.55
CA PRO A 69 -18.31 -22.27 -18.82
C PRO A 69 -18.66 -20.80 -18.56
N ARG A 70 -18.24 -19.93 -19.48
CA ARG A 70 -18.58 -18.51 -19.42
C ARG A 70 -20.10 -18.36 -19.55
N GLU A 71 -20.77 -18.00 -18.46
CA GLU A 71 -22.17 -17.62 -18.48
C GLU A 71 -22.31 -16.11 -18.70
N ASP A 72 -23.41 -15.73 -19.35
CA ASP A 72 -23.90 -14.36 -19.41
C ASP A 72 -24.54 -14.04 -18.06
N PHE A 73 -23.72 -13.58 -17.12
CA PHE A 73 -24.19 -13.11 -15.82
C PHE A 73 -24.97 -11.81 -15.96
N GLU A 74 -25.91 -11.57 -15.04
CA GLU A 74 -26.53 -10.27 -14.85
C GLU A 74 -25.47 -9.15 -14.73
N GLU A 75 -25.82 -7.95 -15.17
CA GLU A 75 -24.91 -6.81 -15.15
C GLU A 75 -24.34 -6.61 -13.73
N ARG A 76 -23.01 -6.57 -13.62
CA ARG A 76 -22.35 -6.47 -12.31
C ARG A 76 -22.88 -5.24 -11.56
N PRO A 77 -23.20 -5.34 -10.26
CA PRO A 77 -23.68 -4.19 -9.48
C PRO A 77 -22.69 -3.03 -9.48
N SER A 78 -21.39 -3.30 -9.60
CA SER A 78 -20.35 -2.28 -9.78
C SER A 78 -20.49 -1.49 -11.09
N THR A 79 -20.88 -2.15 -12.18
CA THR A 79 -21.10 -1.52 -13.49
C THR A 79 -22.36 -0.65 -13.46
N ILE A 80 -23.43 -1.14 -12.85
CA ILE A 80 -24.67 -0.37 -12.63
C ILE A 80 -24.39 0.86 -11.77
N ALA A 81 -23.62 0.71 -10.69
CA ALA A 81 -23.25 1.80 -9.80
C ALA A 81 -22.38 2.85 -10.53
N ALA A 82 -21.42 2.42 -11.35
CA ALA A 82 -20.59 3.32 -12.16
C ALA A 82 -21.42 4.13 -13.17
N ARG A 83 -22.36 3.47 -13.86
CA ARG A 83 -23.28 4.14 -14.79
C ARG A 83 -24.15 5.18 -14.08
N LYS A 84 -24.78 4.80 -12.94
CA LYS A 84 -25.60 5.72 -12.13
C LYS A 84 -24.78 6.91 -11.62
N ALA A 85 -23.56 6.68 -11.15
CA ALA A 85 -22.67 7.75 -10.69
C ALA A 85 -22.28 8.71 -11.83
N ALA A 86 -22.05 8.19 -13.04
CA ALA A 86 -21.78 9.02 -14.22
C ALA A 86 -23.00 9.86 -14.63
N GLU A 87 -24.21 9.28 -14.61
CA GLU A 87 -25.46 9.99 -14.87
C GLU A 87 -25.73 11.09 -13.83
N GLU A 88 -25.50 10.82 -12.55
CA GLU A 88 -25.64 11.82 -11.48
C GLU A 88 -24.61 12.95 -11.63
N ALA A 89 -23.36 12.62 -11.98
CA ALA A 89 -22.32 13.60 -12.23
C ALA A 89 -22.63 14.47 -13.46
N ALA A 90 -23.23 13.90 -14.51
CA ALA A 90 -23.67 14.65 -15.68
C ALA A 90 -24.84 15.59 -15.36
N LYS A 91 -25.81 15.13 -14.55
CA LYS A 91 -26.95 15.95 -14.08
C LYS A 91 -26.52 17.09 -13.15
N LYS A 92 -25.47 16.92 -12.36
CA LYS A 92 -24.90 17.99 -11.51
C LYS A 92 -24.08 19.03 -12.29
N LYS A 93 -23.73 18.74 -13.55
CA LYS A 93 -22.96 19.64 -14.43
C LYS A 93 -23.81 20.37 -15.47
N ALA A 94 -25.10 20.02 -15.58
CA ALA A 94 -26.11 20.72 -16.37
C ALA A 94 -26.88 21.69 -15.48
#